data_AF-A0A2U3LTL9-F1
#
_entry.id   AF-A0A2U3LTL9-F1
#
_cell.length_a   1.000
_cell.length_b   1.000
_cell.length_c   1.000
_cell.angle_alpha   90.00
_cell.angle_beta   90.00
_cell.angle_gamma   90.00
#
_symmetry.space_group_name_H-M   'P 1'
#
loop_
_entity.id
_entity.type
_entity.pdbx_description
1 polymer ?
#
loop_
_entity_poly.entity_id
_entity_poly.type
_entity_poly.pdbx_seq_one_letter_code
_entity_poly.pdbx_strand_id
1 'polypeptide(L)' 'MGTELLQAALRVLCSYTAYAQPSQQDVDQLRAAASGPEAGWEADSLATYIIQRELKKKRAQEQ' A
#
# COMPACT_ATOMS: atom_id res chain seq x y z
N MET A 1 2.51 -8.61 -10.05
CA MET A 1 2.70 -7.18 -9.77
C MET A 1 1.56 -6.54 -8.94
N GLY A 2 0.31 -6.44 -9.42
CA GLY A 2 -0.76 -5.77 -8.62
C GLY A 2 -1.14 -6.48 -7.31
N THR A 3 -1.14 -7.82 -7.30
CA THR A 3 -1.48 -8.63 -6.11
C THR A 3 -0.44 -8.58 -5.00
N GLU A 4 0.86 -8.58 -5.33
CA GLU A 4 1.95 -8.51 -4.35
C GLU A 4 1.99 -7.15 -3.66
N LEU A 5 1.74 -6.08 -4.41
CA LEU A 5 1.67 -4.73 -3.87
C LEU A 5 0.49 -4.57 -2.90
N LEU A 6 -0.67 -5.13 -3.25
CA LEU A 6 -1.84 -5.16 -2.36
C LEU A 6 -1.59 -5.99 -1.10
N GLN A 7 -0.88 -7.12 -1.22
CA GLN A 7 -0.49 -7.92 -0.07
C GLN A 7 0.44 -7.15 0.88
N ALA A 8 1.46 -6.47 0.35
CA ALA A 8 2.34 -5.62 1.16
C ALA A 8 1.53 -4.51 1.87
N ALA A 9 0.61 -3.84 1.17
CA ALA A 9 -0.23 -2.80 1.77
C ALA A 9 -1.10 -3.34 2.91
N LEU A 10 -1.69 -4.51 2.73
CA LEU A 10 -2.48 -5.17 3.77
C LEU A 10 -1.63 -5.56 4.98
N ARG A 11 -0.42 -6.12 4.78
CA ARG A 11 0.49 -6.46 5.88
C ARG A 11 0.89 -5.24 6.70
N VAL A 12 1.16 -4.12 6.03
CA VAL A 12 1.47 -2.86 6.69
C VAL A 12 0.31 -2.43 7.58
N LEU A 13 -0.92 -2.36 7.03
CA LEU A 13 -2.10 -1.99 7.81
C LEU A 13 -2.38 -2.95 8.98
N CYS A 14 -2.25 -4.26 8.76
CA CYS A 14 -2.42 -5.25 9.82
C CYS A 14 -1.41 -5.03 10.97
N SER A 15 -0.16 -4.68 10.65
CA SER A 15 0.86 -4.38 11.66
C SER A 15 0.45 -3.19 12.52
N TYR A 16 -0.03 -2.10 11.90
CA TYR A 16 -0.54 -0.94 12.63
C TYR A 16 -1.74 -1.29 13.53
N THR A 17 -2.70 -2.07 13.03
CA THR A 17 -3.85 -2.50 13.85
C THR A 17 -3.46 -3.41 15.02
N ALA A 18 -2.35 -4.13 14.88
CA ALA A 18 -1.78 -4.96 15.93
C ALA A 18 -0.83 -4.20 16.87
N TYR A 19 -0.71 -2.87 16.74
CA TYR A 19 0.27 -2.04 17.44
C TYR A 19 1.72 -2.54 17.27
N ALA A 20 2.01 -3.11 16.10
CA ALA A 20 3.30 -3.65 15.71
C ALA A 20 3.94 -2.82 14.59
N GLN A 21 5.27 -2.82 14.51
CA GLN A 21 5.98 -2.15 13.43
C GLN A 21 5.88 -2.99 12.14
N PRO A 22 5.51 -2.39 11.00
CA PRO A 22 5.51 -3.09 9.72
C PRO A 22 6.94 -3.49 9.30
N SER A 23 7.05 -4.56 8.52
CA SER A 23 8.33 -4.96 7.92
C SER A 23 8.88 -3.88 7.00
N GLN A 24 10.18 -3.57 7.14
CA GLN A 24 10.84 -2.60 6.27
C GLN A 24 10.72 -2.98 4.79
N GLN A 25 10.75 -4.28 4.47
CA GLN A 25 10.57 -4.76 3.11
C GLN A 25 9.20 -4.41 2.53
N ASP A 26 8.12 -4.59 3.30
CA ASP A 26 6.77 -4.24 2.85
C ASP A 26 6.67 -2.72 2.67
N VAL A 27 7.23 -1.93 3.59
CA VAL A 27 7.28 -0.46 3.50
C VAL A 27 8.03 0.02 2.26
N ASP A 28 9.21 -0.54 2.00
CA ASP A 28 10.03 -0.18 0.84
C ASP A 28 9.33 -0.55 -0.48
N GLN A 29 8.64 -1.69 -0.50
CA GLN A 29 7.83 -2.10 -1.65
C GLN A 29 6.68 -1.11 -1.92
N LEU A 30 6.01 -0.61 -0.87
CA LEU A 30 5.01 0.46 -1.01
C LEU A 30 5.63 1.76 -1.51
N ARG A 31 6.78 2.17 -0.95
CA ARG A 31 7.49 3.39 -1.38
C ARG A 31 7.95 3.31 -2.82
N ALA A 32 8.42 2.15 -3.28
CA ALA A 32 8.80 1.93 -4.67
C ALA A 32 7.61 2.02 -5.65
N ALA A 33 6.40 1.69 -5.20
CA ALA A 33 5.18 1.82 -5.99
C ALA A 33 4.50 3.20 -5.87
N ALA A 34 4.91 3.99 -4.88
CA ALA A 34 4.55 5.39 -4.73
C ALA A 34 5.32 6.24 -5.74
N SER A 35 4.72 7.33 -6.20
CA SER A 35 5.35 8.27 -7.12
C SER A 35 5.04 9.68 -6.68
N GLY A 36 6.03 10.57 -6.68
CA GLY A 36 5.81 11.98 -6.30
C GLY A 36 5.72 12.17 -4.77
N PRO A 37 4.87 13.08 -4.27
CA PRO A 37 4.81 13.42 -2.84
C PRO A 37 4.38 12.26 -1.95
N GLU A 38 3.67 11.26 -2.49
CA GLU A 38 3.19 10.09 -1.76
C GLU A 38 4.32 9.21 -1.23
N ALA A 39 5.50 9.24 -1.87
CA ALA A 39 6.66 8.48 -1.42
C ALA A 39 7.19 8.94 -0.05
N GLY A 40 6.81 10.14 0.40
CA GLY A 40 7.15 10.68 1.72
C GLY A 40 6.08 10.46 2.78
N TRP A 41 4.94 9.84 2.46
CA TRP A 41 3.87 9.61 3.41
C TRP A 41 4.24 8.55 4.47
N GLU A 42 3.51 8.59 5.58
CA GLU A 42 3.52 7.51 6.58
C GLU A 42 3.06 6.20 5.94
N ALA A 43 3.60 5.07 6.44
CA ALA A 43 3.41 3.79 5.78
C ALA A 43 1.95 3.31 5.76
N ASP A 44 1.17 3.61 6.81
CA ASP A 44 -0.27 3.32 6.89
C ASP A 44 -1.09 4.13 5.87
N SER A 45 -0.76 5.41 5.74
CA SER A 45 -1.38 6.33 4.79
C SER A 45 -1.07 5.92 3.36
N LEU A 46 0.19 5.55 3.11
CA LEU A 46 0.63 5.05 1.81
C LEU A 46 -0.03 3.71 1.44
N ALA A 47 -0.13 2.78 2.39
CA ALA A 47 -0.82 1.51 2.20
C ALA A 47 -2.30 1.71 1.85
N THR A 48 -2.99 2.59 2.57
CA THR A 48 -4.40 2.93 2.33
C THR A 48 -4.60 3.51 0.93
N TYR A 49 -3.74 4.44 0.52
CA TYR A 49 -3.78 5.03 -0.81
C TYR A 49 -3.59 4.01 -1.93
N ILE A 50 -2.60 3.13 -1.80
CA ILE A 50 -2.32 2.09 -2.80
C ILE A 50 -3.51 1.14 -2.96
N ILE A 51 -4.13 0.70 -1.86
CA ILE A 51 -5.33 -0.14 -1.91
C ILE A 51 -6.46 0.58 -2.65
N GLN A 52 -6.73 1.84 -2.31
CA GLN A 52 -7.78 2.62 -2.98
C GLN A 52 -7.50 2.81 -4.47
N ARG A 53 -6.24 3.08 -4.85
CA ARG A 53 -5.81 3.23 -6.24
C ARG A 53 -6.07 1.96 -7.05
N GLU A 54 -5.65 0.81 -6.54
CA GLU A 54 -5.84 -0.47 -7.23
C GLU A 54 -7.32 -0.88 -7.31
N LEU A 55 -8.11 -0.63 -6.25
CA LEU A 55 -9.57 -0.83 -6.28
C LEU A 55 -10.27 0.08 -7.30
N LYS A 56 -9.81 1.32 -7.47
CA LYS A 56 -10.32 2.22 -8.52
C LYS A 56 -9.95 1.72 -9.91
N LYS A 57 -8.70 1.29 -10.13
CA LYS A 57 -8.27 0.72 -11.42
C LYS A 57 -9.10 -0.50 -11.81
N LYS A 58 -9.31 -1.44 -10.88
CA LYS A 58 -10.11 -2.64 -11.15
C LYS A 58 -11.55 -2.29 -11.55
N ARG A 59 -12.20 -1.38 -10.81
CA ARG A 59 -13.56 -0.91 -11.15
C ARG A 59 -13.65 -0.23 -12.51
N ALA A 60 -12.60 0.47 -12.94
CA ALA A 60 -12.55 1.09 -14.26
C ALA A 60 -12.33 0.08 -15.41
N GLN A 61 -11.80 -1.11 -15.12
CA GLN A 61 -11.62 -2.19 -16.10
C GLN A 61 -12.86 -3.07 -16.27
N GLU A 62 -13.77 -3.03 -15.29
CA GLU A 62 -15.03 -3.80 -15.28
C GLU A 62 -16.21 -3.01 -15.90
N GLN A 63 -15.98 -1.78 -16.39
CA GLN A 63 -16.93 -0.92 -17.12
C GLN A 63 -16.57 -0.87 -18.61
#